data_AF-A0A7V2AIV3-F1
#
_entry.id   AF-A0A7V2AIV3-F1
#
_cell.length_a   1.000
_cell.length_b   1.000
_cell.length_c   1.000
_cell.angle_alpha   90.00
_cell.angle_beta   90.00
_cell.angle_gamma   90.00
#
_symmetry.space_group_name_H-M   'P 1'
#
loop_
_entity.id
_entity.type
_entity.pdbx_description
1 polymer ?
#
loop_
_entity_poly.entity_id
_entity_poly.type
_entity_poly.pdbx_seq_one_letter_code
_entity_poly.pdbx_strand_id
1 'polypeptide(L)' 'KGRVVELAKMLPQYYTERGWDKAGVPTRETLERLSLD' A
#
# COMPACT_ATOMS: atom_id res chain seq x y z
N LYS A 1 17.07 7.44 -23.52
CA LYS A 1 16.31 6.18 -23.25
C LYS A 1 15.56 6.36 -21.94
N GLY A 2 14.22 6.32 -21.97
CA GLY A 2 13.41 6.41 -20.75
C GLY A 2 13.48 5.12 -19.93
N ARG A 3 13.51 5.24 -18.60
CA ARG A 3 13.32 4.10 -17.68
C ARG A 3 11.85 4.06 -17.31
N VAL A 4 11.20 2.92 -17.55
CA VAL A 4 9.84 2.66 -17.09
C VAL A 4 9.96 1.88 -15.79
N VAL A 5 9.37 2.40 -14.70
CA VAL A 5 9.32 1.70 -13.43
C VAL A 5 8.08 0.80 -13.43
N GLU A 6 8.27 -0.48 -13.14
CA GLU A 6 7.18 -1.46 -13.10
C GLU A 6 6.44 -1.43 -11.75
N LEU A 7 5.82 -0.29 -11.45
CA LEU A 7 5.10 -0.05 -10.18
C LEU A 7 4.07 -1.14 -9.88
N ALA A 8 3.37 -1.64 -10.89
CA ALA A 8 2.39 -2.72 -10.74
C ALA A 8 2.95 -3.98 -10.07
N LYS A 9 4.24 -4.26 -10.22
CA LYS A 9 4.90 -5.40 -9.56
C LYS A 9 5.25 -5.13 -8.10
N MET A 10 5.48 -3.86 -7.75
CA MET A 10 5.94 -3.44 -6.42
C MET A 10 4.77 -3.09 -5.48
N LEU A 11 3.67 -2.58 -6.01
CA LEU A 11 2.52 -2.10 -5.22
C LEU A 11 1.91 -3.18 -4.32
N PRO A 12 1.71 -4.45 -4.75
CA PRO A 12 1.09 -5.45 -3.89
C PRO A 12 1.88 -5.73 -2.60
N GLN A 13 3.21 -5.80 -2.73
CA GLN A 13 4.10 -5.99 -1.59
C GLN A 13 4.09 -4.75 -0.70
N TYR A 14 4.19 -3.56 -1.31
CA TYR A 14 4.16 -2.29 -0.59
C TYR A 14 2.86 -2.10 0.22
N TYR A 15 1.70 -2.40 -0.37
CA TYR A 15 0.41 -2.31 0.33
C TYR A 15 0.34 -3.28 1.50
N THR A 16 0.78 -4.53 1.31
CA THR A 16 0.78 -5.54 2.37
C THR A 16 1.65 -5.10 3.56
N GLU A 17 2.88 -4.66 3.30
CA GLU A 17 3.80 -4.16 4.34
C GLU A 17 3.25 -2.94 5.08
N ARG A 18 2.44 -2.11 4.38
CA ARG A 18 1.85 -0.91 4.96
C ARG A 18 0.54 -1.16 5.71
N GLY A 19 0.00 -2.38 5.64
CA GLY A 19 -1.31 -2.73 6.19
C GLY A 19 -2.47 -2.20 5.34
N TRP A 20 -2.26 -2.04 4.04
CA TRP A 20 -3.25 -1.61 3.07
C TRP A 20 -3.81 -2.81 2.32
N ASP A 21 -5.04 -2.69 1.85
CA ASP A 21 -5.68 -3.71 1.03
C ASP A 21 -5.18 -3.70 -0.43
N LYS A 22 -5.71 -4.62 -1.24
CA LYS A 22 -5.34 -4.73 -2.67
C LYS A 22 -5.80 -3.53 -3.51
N ALA A 23 -6.72 -2.71 -3.00
CA ALA A 23 -7.15 -1.48 -3.63
C ALA A 23 -6.26 -0.28 -3.23
N GLY A 24 -5.28 -0.48 -2.34
CA GLY A 24 -4.40 0.56 -1.83
C GLY A 24 -5.04 1.41 -0.74
N VAL A 25 -6.03 0.86 -0.02
CA VAL A 25 -6.71 1.54 1.08
C VAL A 25 -6.19 1.01 2.42
N PRO A 26 -5.82 1.87 3.39
CA PRO A 26 -5.45 1.42 4.73
C PRO A 26 -6.57 0.60 5.37
N THR A 27 -6.22 -0.54 5.94
CA THR A 27 -7.18 -1.35 6.71
C THR A 27 -7.61 -0.62 7.98
N ARG A 28 -8.77 -0.98 8.52
CA ARG A 28 -9.27 -0.43 9.80
C ARG A 28 -8.26 -0.59 10.94
N GLU A 29 -7.60 -1.74 11.03
CA GLU A 29 -6.51 -1.98 11.98
C GLU A 29 -5.37 -0.97 11.82
N THR A 30 -5.01 -0.63 10.58
CA THR A 30 -3.98 0.38 10.30
C THR A 30 -4.43 1.79 10.69
N LEU A 31 -5.71 2.13 10.50
CA LEU A 31 -6.26 3.42 10.92
C LEU A 31 -6.26 3.55 12.44
N GLU A 32 -6.77 2.54 13.16
CA GLU A 32 -6.79 2.50 14.63
C GLU A 32 -5.37 2.56 15.22
N ARG A 33 -4.41 1.82 14.65
CA ARG A 33 -3.00 1.86 15.06
C ARG A 33 -2.35 3.23 14.89
N LEU A 34 -2.78 3.98 13.88
CA LEU A 34 -2.27 5.32 13.60
C LEU A 34 -3.10 6.43 14.25
N SER A 35 -4.18 6.08 14.96
CA SER A 35 -5.15 7.02 15.53
C SER A 35 -5.70 8.00 14.49
N LEU A 36 -6.06 7.46 13.31
CA LEU A 36 -6.62 8.16 12.16
C LEU A 36 -8.08 7.76 11.88
N ASP A 37 -8.70 7.05 12.82
CA ASP A 37 -10.09 6.63 12.83
C ASP A 37 -11.10 7.79 12.94
#